data_AF-A0A4P2TYU7-F1
#
_entry.id   AF-A0A4P2TYU7-F1
#
_cell.length_a   1.000
_cell.length_b   1.000
_cell.length_c   1.000
_cell.angle_alpha   90.00
_cell.angle_beta   90.00
_cell.angle_gamma   90.00
#
_symmetry.space_group_name_H-M   'P 1'
#
loop_
_entity.id
_entity.type
_entity.pdbx_description
1 polymer ?
#
loop_
_entity_poly.entity_id
_entity_poly.type
_entity_poly.pdbx_seq_one_letter_code
_entity_poly.pdbx_strand_id
1 'polypeptide(L)'
;MLHLPMKWAERKNEVFVTVQASSATDVNVQFAEKSFSITGKGITPKNSEVHELKDQIALLKEIVPEKSSFKVTGVAIQIRLAKMEEGYWNKLVDLPKASTNNWLSVDWQLWKDEDDDDEKAPSNFDGYGDLSNMLGGGGFGGLGDMGGMGDMGDMPDSDDEEEEAPAADLKDLEA
;
A
#
# COMPACT_ATOMS: atom_id res chain seq x y z
N MET A 1 -17.24 3.58 -17.92
CA MET A 1 -17.26 3.29 -16.47
C MET A 1 -15.89 3.65 -15.91
N LEU A 2 -15.81 4.35 -14.79
CA LEU A 2 -14.52 4.74 -14.21
C LEU A 2 -14.15 3.70 -13.16
N HIS A 3 -13.07 2.96 -13.40
CA HIS A 3 -12.59 1.94 -12.47
C HIS A 3 -11.98 2.57 -11.21
N LEU A 4 -12.15 1.88 -10.08
CA LEU A 4 -11.53 2.24 -8.81
C LEU A 4 -10.00 2.12 -8.94
N PRO A 5 -9.22 2.96 -8.25
CA PRO A 5 -7.78 2.79 -8.22
C PRO A 5 -7.40 1.48 -7.51
N MET A 6 -6.59 0.66 -8.16
CA MET A 6 -6.18 -0.66 -7.72
C MET A 6 -4.70 -0.88 -7.95
N LYS A 7 -4.11 -1.71 -7.09
CA LYS A 7 -2.80 -2.31 -7.28
C LYS A 7 -2.95 -3.82 -7.37
N TRP A 8 -2.03 -4.48 -8.06
CA TRP A 8 -2.03 -5.94 -8.11
C TRP A 8 -0.62 -6.51 -8.08
N ALA A 9 -0.51 -7.72 -7.55
CA ALA A 9 0.67 -8.55 -7.59
C ALA A 9 0.24 -10.01 -7.73
N GLU A 10 1.18 -10.89 -8.01
CA GLU A 10 0.88 -12.30 -8.12
C GLU A 10 1.96 -13.18 -7.52
N ARG A 11 1.58 -14.44 -7.32
CA ARG A 11 2.44 -15.57 -7.02
C ARG A 11 2.11 -16.68 -8.00
N LYS A 12 2.87 -17.77 -7.99
CA LYS A 12 2.62 -18.94 -8.81
C LYS A 12 1.14 -19.40 -8.79
N ASN A 13 0.51 -19.38 -7.62
CA ASN A 13 -0.83 -19.96 -7.41
C ASN A 13 -1.94 -18.93 -7.15
N GLU A 14 -1.58 -17.65 -6.96
CA GLU A 14 -2.51 -16.64 -6.44
C GLU A 14 -2.30 -15.27 -7.09
N VAL A 15 -3.36 -14.47 -7.13
CA VAL A 15 -3.31 -13.07 -7.51
C VAL A 15 -3.83 -12.23 -6.34
N PHE A 16 -3.10 -11.18 -6.00
CA PHE A 16 -3.47 -10.21 -4.98
C PHE A 16 -3.92 -8.92 -5.68
N VAL A 17 -5.06 -8.38 -5.27
CA VAL A 17 -5.60 -7.13 -5.78
C VAL A 17 -5.94 -6.22 -4.60
N THR A 18 -5.27 -5.07 -4.54
CA THR A 18 -5.44 -4.06 -3.49
C THR A 18 -6.24 -2.90 -4.05
N VAL A 19 -7.51 -2.78 -3.67
CA VAL A 19 -8.34 -1.63 -4.03
C VAL A 19 -8.07 -0.50 -3.04
N GLN A 20 -7.68 0.66 -3.58
CA GLN A 20 -7.35 1.84 -2.79
C GLN A 20 -8.63 2.55 -2.36
N ALA A 21 -9.22 2.03 -1.30
CA ALA A 21 -10.40 2.58 -0.65
C ALA A 21 -10.21 2.59 0.87
N SER A 22 -10.08 3.79 1.45
CA SER A 22 -10.01 3.99 2.90
C SER A 22 -11.39 4.19 3.50
N SER A 23 -11.52 3.91 4.81
CA SER A 23 -12.79 4.00 5.53
C SER A 23 -13.93 3.22 4.84
N ALA A 24 -13.61 2.07 4.26
CA ALA A 24 -14.55 1.31 3.47
C ALA A 24 -15.57 0.58 4.36
N THR A 25 -16.86 0.77 4.09
CA THR A 25 -17.98 0.14 4.80
C THR A 25 -18.93 -0.54 3.82
N ASP A 26 -19.75 -1.47 4.33
CA ASP A 26 -20.74 -2.22 3.55
C ASP A 26 -20.14 -2.91 2.31
N VAL A 27 -18.87 -3.32 2.43
CA VAL A 27 -18.13 -3.91 1.32
C VAL A 27 -18.63 -5.33 1.07
N ASN A 28 -19.04 -5.58 -0.16
CA ASN A 28 -19.33 -6.91 -0.68
C ASN A 28 -18.47 -7.14 -1.92
N VAL A 29 -17.80 -8.29 -1.97
CA VAL A 29 -17.02 -8.73 -3.13
C VAL A 29 -17.59 -10.06 -3.59
N GLN A 30 -17.94 -10.13 -4.88
CA GLN A 30 -18.45 -11.35 -5.51
C GLN A 30 -17.42 -11.86 -6.49
N PHE A 31 -17.12 -13.15 -6.41
CA PHE A 31 -16.17 -13.82 -7.29
C PHE A 31 -16.91 -14.66 -8.33
N ALA A 32 -16.46 -14.58 -9.57
CA ALA A 32 -16.87 -15.44 -10.67
C ALA A 32 -15.63 -16.02 -11.34
N GLU A 33 -15.80 -17.04 -12.17
CA GLU A 33 -14.68 -17.81 -12.75
C GLU A 33 -13.64 -16.92 -13.45
N LYS A 34 -14.06 -15.85 -14.13
CA LYS A 34 -13.15 -14.94 -14.86
C LYS A 34 -13.35 -13.46 -14.51
N SER A 35 -13.97 -13.16 -13.38
CA SER A 35 -14.17 -11.78 -12.95
C SER A 35 -14.45 -11.67 -11.46
N PHE A 36 -14.31 -10.46 -10.93
CA PHE A 36 -14.85 -10.13 -9.61
C PHE A 36 -15.56 -8.78 -9.67
N SER A 37 -16.53 -8.59 -8.77
CA SER A 37 -17.22 -7.33 -8.60
C SER A 37 -17.13 -6.86 -7.16
N ILE A 38 -17.14 -5.55 -6.97
CA ILE A 38 -17.04 -4.89 -5.68
C ILE A 38 -18.18 -3.90 -5.57
N THR A 39 -18.84 -3.90 -4.43
CA THR A 39 -19.79 -2.86 -4.01
C THR A 39 -19.47 -2.42 -2.59
N GLY A 40 -19.68 -1.15 -2.27
CA GLY A 40 -19.57 -0.63 -0.90
C GLY A 40 -19.59 0.89 -0.86
N LYS A 41 -19.08 1.46 0.23
CA LYS A 41 -18.85 2.90 0.36
C LYS A 41 -17.46 3.15 0.93
N GLY A 42 -16.81 4.24 0.54
CA GLY A 42 -15.50 4.60 1.07
C GLY A 42 -14.91 5.84 0.40
N ILE A 43 -13.67 6.13 0.74
CA ILE A 43 -12.89 7.26 0.21
C ILE A 43 -11.83 6.70 -0.71
N THR A 44 -11.63 7.29 -1.89
CA THR A 44 -10.63 6.83 -2.86
C THR A 44 -9.63 7.96 -3.12
N PRO A 45 -8.42 7.67 -3.65
CA PRO A 45 -7.48 8.73 -4.03
C PRO A 45 -8.04 9.78 -4.99
N LYS A 46 -9.10 9.45 -5.73
CA LYS A 46 -9.76 10.33 -6.70
C LYS A 46 -10.91 11.14 -6.10
N ASN A 47 -11.36 10.82 -4.89
CA ASN A 47 -12.47 11.50 -4.22
C ASN A 47 -12.28 11.48 -2.69
N SER A 48 -12.12 12.66 -2.11
CA SER A 48 -11.86 12.90 -0.68
C SER A 48 -13.06 12.68 0.23
N GLU A 49 -14.27 12.53 -0.33
CA GLU A 49 -15.49 12.27 0.43
C GLU A 49 -15.93 10.81 0.31
N VAL A 50 -16.72 10.35 1.28
CA VAL A 50 -17.31 9.01 1.25
C VAL A 50 -18.31 8.94 0.09
N HIS A 51 -18.08 8.01 -0.83
CA HIS A 51 -18.93 7.79 -2.00
C HIS A 51 -19.15 6.29 -2.23
N GLU A 52 -20.10 5.97 -3.11
CA GLU A 52 -20.36 4.60 -3.52
C GLU A 52 -19.16 4.04 -4.30
N LEU A 53 -18.68 2.88 -3.84
CA LEU A 53 -17.69 2.06 -4.52
C LEU A 53 -18.45 1.02 -5.32
N LYS A 54 -18.30 1.03 -6.64
CA LYS A 54 -18.89 0.02 -7.51
C LYS A 54 -17.98 -0.24 -8.69
N ASP A 55 -17.50 -1.47 -8.80
CA ASP A 55 -16.63 -1.86 -9.90
C ASP A 55 -16.80 -3.33 -10.26
N GLN A 56 -16.45 -3.66 -11.51
CA GLN A 56 -16.42 -5.03 -12.01
C GLN A 56 -15.20 -5.19 -12.92
N ILE A 57 -14.35 -6.15 -12.58
CA ILE A 57 -13.08 -6.39 -13.27
C ILE A 57 -13.13 -7.76 -13.94
N ALA A 58 -12.97 -7.78 -15.27
CA ALA A 58 -12.78 -9.01 -16.04
C ALA A 58 -11.30 -9.40 -16.05
N LEU A 59 -11.00 -10.61 -15.58
CA LEU A 59 -9.64 -11.12 -15.41
C LEU A 59 -9.09 -11.70 -16.71
N LEU A 60 -7.77 -11.75 -16.83
CA LEU A 60 -7.07 -12.36 -17.95
C LEU A 60 -7.37 -13.87 -18.04
N LYS A 61 -7.25 -14.58 -16.91
CA LYS A 61 -7.46 -16.03 -16.79
C LYS A 61 -8.46 -16.36 -15.68
N GLU A 62 -8.81 -17.64 -15.62
CA GLU A 62 -9.78 -18.17 -14.66
C GLU A 62 -9.20 -18.31 -13.25
N ILE A 63 -10.07 -18.13 -12.27
CA ILE A 63 -9.82 -18.24 -10.84
C ILE A 63 -10.79 -19.27 -10.24
N VAL A 64 -10.50 -19.71 -9.02
CA VAL A 64 -11.38 -20.56 -8.22
C VAL A 64 -12.17 -19.66 -7.26
N PRO A 65 -13.45 -19.34 -7.53
CA PRO A 65 -14.22 -18.40 -6.71
C PRO A 65 -14.33 -18.83 -5.25
N GLU A 66 -14.50 -20.13 -5.00
CA GLU A 66 -14.65 -20.72 -3.67
C GLU A 66 -13.38 -20.62 -2.80
N LYS A 67 -12.20 -20.53 -3.43
CA LYS A 67 -10.91 -20.38 -2.74
C LYS A 67 -10.43 -18.92 -2.72
N SER A 68 -11.20 -18.02 -3.32
CA SER A 68 -10.94 -16.60 -3.36
C SER A 68 -11.60 -15.91 -2.16
N SER A 69 -10.97 -14.86 -1.66
CA SER A 69 -11.37 -14.20 -0.42
C SER A 69 -11.01 -12.73 -0.46
N PHE A 70 -11.61 -11.92 0.40
CA PHE A 70 -11.26 -10.52 0.56
C PHE A 70 -11.21 -10.15 2.04
N LYS A 71 -10.47 -9.09 2.34
CA LYS A 71 -10.33 -8.49 3.66
C LYS A 71 -10.44 -6.98 3.52
N VAL A 72 -11.30 -6.38 4.33
CA VAL A 72 -11.37 -4.92 4.44
C VAL A 72 -10.41 -4.48 5.54
N THR A 73 -9.55 -3.53 5.23
CA THR A 73 -8.66 -2.86 6.20
C THR A 73 -9.08 -1.39 6.31
N GLY A 74 -8.56 -0.66 7.30
CA GLY A 74 -8.87 0.77 7.44
C GLY A 74 -8.44 1.62 6.24
N VAL A 75 -7.47 1.14 5.45
CA VAL A 75 -6.82 1.89 4.37
C VAL A 75 -7.07 1.34 2.96
N ALA A 76 -7.50 0.09 2.85
CA ALA A 76 -7.69 -0.59 1.56
C ALA A 76 -8.63 -1.80 1.68
N ILE A 77 -9.22 -2.19 0.55
CA ILE A 77 -9.87 -3.50 0.40
C ILE A 77 -8.87 -4.41 -0.30
N GLN A 78 -8.46 -5.46 0.39
CA GLN A 78 -7.49 -6.41 -0.08
C GLN A 78 -8.23 -7.66 -0.60
N ILE A 79 -7.86 -8.14 -1.77
CA ILE A 79 -8.51 -9.28 -2.42
C ILE A 79 -7.45 -10.31 -2.78
N ARG A 80 -7.71 -11.57 -2.43
CA ARG A 80 -6.89 -12.73 -2.80
C ARG A 80 -7.70 -13.63 -3.71
N LEU A 81 -7.22 -13.79 -4.93
CA LEU A 81 -7.80 -14.67 -5.93
C LEU A 81 -6.94 -15.93 -6.05
N ALA A 82 -7.54 -17.10 -5.90
CA ALA A 82 -6.87 -18.36 -6.15
C ALA A 82 -6.91 -18.64 -7.66
N LYS A 83 -5.76 -18.83 -8.31
CA LYS A 83 -5.71 -19.14 -9.74
C LYS A 83 -6.26 -20.54 -10.01
N MET A 84 -6.93 -20.72 -11.14
CA MET A 84 -7.36 -22.05 -11.57
C MET A 84 -6.18 -22.87 -12.12
N GLU A 85 -5.30 -22.22 -12.89
CA GLU A 85 -4.06 -22.82 -13.40
C GLU A 85 -2.86 -22.09 -12.80
N GLU A 86 -1.89 -22.86 -12.30
CA GLU A 86 -0.62 -22.32 -11.80
C GLU A 86 0.16 -21.63 -12.93
N GLY A 87 0.88 -20.57 -12.58
CA GLY A 87 1.76 -19.84 -13.48
C GLY A 87 1.54 -18.33 -13.44
N TYR A 88 2.46 -17.59 -14.06
CA TYR A 88 2.49 -16.13 -14.03
C TYR A 88 1.61 -15.50 -15.11
N TRP A 89 1.04 -14.35 -14.80
CA TRP A 89 0.15 -13.57 -15.65
C TRP A 89 0.88 -12.32 -16.10
N ASN A 90 1.04 -12.13 -17.41
CA ASN A 90 1.66 -10.91 -17.93
C ASN A 90 0.84 -9.62 -17.62
N LYS A 91 -0.46 -9.78 -17.35
CA LYS A 91 -1.42 -8.70 -17.04
C LYS A 91 -2.55 -9.25 -16.16
N LEU A 92 -3.15 -8.40 -15.33
CA LEU A 92 -4.35 -8.76 -14.57
C LEU A 92 -5.60 -8.91 -15.45
N VAL A 93 -5.74 -8.04 -16.45
CA VAL A 93 -6.93 -7.90 -17.30
C VAL A 93 -6.57 -7.94 -18.78
N ASP A 94 -7.51 -8.39 -19.62
CA ASP A 94 -7.35 -8.40 -21.07
C ASP A 94 -7.67 -7.03 -21.70
N LEU A 95 -6.93 -6.01 -21.25
CA LEU A 95 -7.02 -4.65 -21.76
C LEU A 95 -5.62 -4.12 -22.12
N PRO A 96 -5.51 -3.19 -23.08
CA PRO A 96 -4.25 -2.56 -23.40
C PRO A 96 -3.78 -1.68 -22.23
N LYS A 97 -2.47 -1.58 -22.03
CA LYS A 97 -1.85 -0.80 -20.94
C LYS A 97 -2.33 0.67 -20.91
N ALA A 98 -2.54 1.26 -22.09
CA ALA A 98 -3.09 2.62 -22.20
C ALA A 98 -4.47 2.79 -21.55
N SER A 99 -5.30 1.74 -21.50
CA SER A 99 -6.64 1.75 -20.90
C SER A 99 -6.62 1.42 -19.40
N THR A 100 -5.51 0.91 -18.88
CA THR A 100 -5.40 0.50 -17.47
C THR A 100 -4.52 1.42 -16.64
N ASN A 101 -3.59 2.16 -17.25
CA ASN A 101 -2.62 3.02 -16.55
C ASN A 101 -3.21 4.06 -15.58
N ASN A 102 -4.47 4.46 -15.76
CA ASN A 102 -5.14 5.46 -14.92
C ASN A 102 -5.83 4.86 -13.68
N TRP A 103 -5.90 3.53 -13.55
CA TRP A 103 -6.57 2.88 -12.44
C TRP A 103 -5.88 1.61 -11.94
N LEU A 104 -5.03 0.95 -12.72
CA LEU A 104 -4.32 -0.27 -12.33
C LEU A 104 -2.81 -0.05 -12.34
N SER A 105 -2.13 -0.44 -11.27
CA SER A 105 -0.68 -0.40 -11.13
C SER A 105 -0.13 -1.64 -10.42
N VAL A 106 1.18 -1.86 -10.45
CA VAL A 106 1.82 -2.98 -9.74
C VAL A 106 1.87 -2.68 -8.24
N ASP A 107 1.60 -3.68 -7.41
CA ASP A 107 1.74 -3.58 -5.95
C ASP A 107 3.17 -3.93 -5.52
N TRP A 108 4.04 -2.93 -5.48
CA TRP A 108 5.44 -3.10 -5.09
C TRP A 108 5.65 -3.59 -3.65
N GLN A 109 4.64 -3.44 -2.78
CA GLN A 109 4.73 -3.95 -1.40
C GLN A 109 4.53 -5.47 -1.36
N LEU A 110 3.80 -6.00 -2.33
CA LEU A 110 3.49 -7.42 -2.46
C LEU A 110 4.30 -8.10 -3.56
N TRP A 111 5.02 -7.35 -4.38
CA TRP A 111 5.80 -7.90 -5.47
C TRP A 111 6.97 -8.72 -4.89
N LYS A 112 7.16 -9.92 -5.43
CA LYS A 112 8.30 -10.80 -5.17
C LYS A 112 8.75 -11.38 -6.50
N ASP A 113 10.05 -11.59 -6.63
CA ASP A 113 10.62 -12.29 -7.78
C ASP A 113 10.27 -13.77 -7.75
N GLU A 114 10.25 -14.40 -8.93
CA GLU A 114 9.78 -15.79 -9.12
C GLU A 114 10.65 -16.83 -8.37
N ASP A 115 11.90 -16.49 -8.08
CA ASP A 115 12.88 -17.36 -7.41
C ASP A 115 12.87 -17.23 -5.86
N ASP A 116 12.15 -16.25 -5.32
CA ASP A 116 12.03 -15.99 -3.86
C ASP A 116 10.91 -16.82 -3.18
N ASP A 117 10.58 -17.99 -3.76
CA ASP A 117 9.56 -18.92 -3.26
C ASP A 117 10.09 -19.68 -2.02
N ASP A 118 10.21 -18.96 -0.90
CA ASP A 118 10.57 -19.56 0.38
C ASP A 118 9.40 -20.40 0.92
N GLU A 119 9.70 -21.67 1.21
CA GLU A 119 8.78 -22.71 1.66
C GLU A 119 8.08 -22.31 2.98
N LYS A 120 6.83 -21.86 2.88
CA LYS A 120 5.70 -22.25 3.73
C LYS A 120 4.50 -21.39 3.38
N ALA A 121 3.43 -22.04 2.91
CA ALA A 121 2.11 -21.46 2.94
C ALA A 121 1.50 -21.68 4.34
N PRO A 122 1.21 -20.62 5.12
CA PRO A 122 0.02 -20.60 5.91
C PRO A 122 -1.09 -19.97 5.08
N SER A 123 -2.19 -20.69 5.01
CA SER A 123 -3.43 -20.28 4.37
C SER A 123 -4.09 -19.17 5.20
N ASN A 124 -3.68 -17.90 5.04
CA ASN A 124 -4.51 -16.75 5.41
C ASN A 124 -3.80 -15.43 5.11
N PHE A 125 -3.98 -14.90 3.89
CA PHE A 125 -3.66 -13.49 3.61
C PHE A 125 -2.20 -13.05 3.90
N ASP A 126 -1.30 -13.97 4.22
CA ASP A 126 0.09 -13.73 4.62
C ASP A 126 0.90 -13.02 3.53
N GLY A 127 0.46 -13.13 2.27
CA GLY A 127 1.00 -12.36 1.15
C GLY A 127 0.88 -10.85 1.36
N TYR A 128 -0.15 -10.38 2.08
CA TYR A 128 -0.33 -8.96 2.39
C TYR A 128 0.59 -8.41 3.46
N GLY A 129 1.32 -9.29 4.17
CA GLY A 129 2.04 -8.93 5.38
C GLY A 129 1.06 -8.41 6.45
N ASP A 130 1.41 -8.62 7.70
CA ASP A 130 0.74 -7.89 8.76
C ASP A 130 1.13 -6.41 8.65
N LEU A 131 0.36 -5.59 7.90
CA LEU A 131 0.55 -4.13 7.84
C LEU A 131 0.55 -3.49 9.24
N SER A 132 0.02 -4.19 10.25
CA SER A 132 0.09 -3.78 11.66
C SER A 132 1.53 -3.80 12.20
N ASN A 133 2.40 -4.69 11.70
CA ASN A 133 3.81 -4.73 12.10
C ASN A 133 4.64 -3.59 11.49
N MET A 134 4.25 -3.04 10.34
CA MET A 134 4.96 -1.90 9.75
C MET A 134 4.55 -0.55 10.36
N LEU A 135 3.33 -0.44 10.90
CA LEU A 135 2.87 0.74 11.63
C LEU A 135 3.23 0.70 13.13
N GLY A 136 3.57 -0.49 13.67
CA GLY A 136 3.97 -0.69 15.07
C GLY A 136 5.48 -0.86 15.32
N GLY A 137 6.31 -0.87 14.26
CA GLY A 137 7.76 -1.11 14.35
C GLY A 137 8.64 0.12 14.62
N GLY A 138 8.04 1.28 14.91
CA GLY A 138 8.75 2.46 15.39
C GLY A 138 8.90 2.40 16.90
N GLY A 139 9.99 1.79 17.37
CA GLY A 139 10.33 1.68 18.78
C GLY A 139 10.30 3.03 19.51
N PHE A 140 9.24 3.25 20.29
CA PHE A 140 9.17 4.23 21.37
C PHE A 140 8.70 3.56 22.66
N GLY A 141 9.25 2.38 22.94
CA GLY A 141 9.12 1.70 24.22
C GLY A 141 10.47 1.70 24.93
N GLY A 142 10.66 2.61 25.88
CA GLY A 142 11.76 2.50 26.84
C GLY A 142 12.47 3.78 27.23
N LEU A 143 11.76 4.81 27.68
CA LEU A 143 12.31 5.78 28.63
C LEU A 143 11.37 5.84 29.82
N GLY A 144 11.45 4.77 30.61
CA GLY A 144 10.95 4.78 31.96
C GLY A 144 11.71 5.80 32.79
N ASP A 145 10.97 6.46 33.66
CA ASP A 145 11.37 6.68 35.05
C ASP A 145 12.77 7.30 35.25
N MET A 146 12.83 8.63 35.18
CA MET A 146 13.80 9.38 35.96
C MET A 146 13.10 10.56 36.61
N GLY A 147 12.66 10.33 37.85
CA GLY A 147 12.11 11.35 38.71
C GLY A 147 13.14 12.38 39.15
N GLY A 148 12.62 13.58 39.43
CA GLY A 148 13.02 14.46 40.53
C GLY A 148 14.49 14.85 40.66
N MET A 149 14.79 16.08 40.22
CA MET A 149 15.76 17.04 40.81
C MET A 149 15.65 18.28 39.93
N GLY A 150 15.36 19.48 40.40
CA GLY A 150 15.81 20.13 41.61
C GLY A 150 16.32 21.50 41.17
N ASP A 151 15.61 22.54 41.61
CA ASP A 151 15.95 23.96 41.65
C ASP A 151 17.47 24.28 41.68
N MET A 152 17.89 25.27 40.86
CA MET A 152 19.10 26.14 40.94
C MET A 152 19.47 26.56 39.51
N GLY A 153 19.67 27.80 39.11
CA GLY A 153 19.82 29.09 39.78
C GLY A 153 20.48 30.04 38.76
N ASP A 154 20.12 31.31 38.83
CA ASP A 154 20.90 32.52 38.51
C ASP A 154 21.92 32.56 37.33
N MET A 155 21.71 33.58 36.48
CA MET A 155 22.61 34.24 35.49
C MET A 155 24.04 34.52 36.03
N PRO A 156 25.10 34.83 35.21
CA PRO A 156 25.06 35.85 34.14
C PRO A 156 26.01 35.72 32.90
N ASP A 157 25.84 36.71 32.03
CA ASP A 157 26.60 37.18 30.86
C ASP A 157 28.11 36.88 30.77
N SER A 158 28.57 36.66 29.53
CA SER A 158 29.84 37.21 29.05
C SER A 158 29.79 37.43 27.53
N ASP A 159 29.90 38.70 27.13
CA ASP A 159 30.43 39.22 25.86
C ASP A 159 31.66 38.41 25.39
N ASP A 160 31.85 38.22 24.07
CA ASP A 160 32.58 39.20 23.24
C ASP A 160 32.85 38.70 21.80
N GLU A 161 32.95 39.69 20.90
CA GLU A 161 33.59 39.76 19.58
C GLU A 161 32.89 39.24 18.30
N GLU A 162 32.40 40.24 17.55
CA GLU A 162 32.16 40.29 16.10
C GLU A 162 33.42 39.95 15.28
N GLU A 163 33.29 39.15 14.22
CA GLU A 163 34.07 39.35 12.98
C GLU A 163 33.21 39.05 11.75
N GLU A 164 33.09 40.07 10.89
CA GLU A 164 32.40 40.06 9.60
C GLU A 164 33.12 39.22 8.52
N ALA A 165 32.31 38.47 7.77
CA ALA A 165 32.35 38.06 6.34
C ALA A 165 33.64 38.20 5.48
N PRO A 166 33.81 37.36 4.43
CA PRO A 166 33.05 37.64 3.21
C PRO A 166 32.52 36.41 2.46
N ALA A 167 31.40 36.65 1.76
CA ALA A 167 30.80 35.78 0.78
C ALA A 167 31.71 35.60 -0.45
N ALA A 168 31.86 34.37 -0.92
CA ALA A 168 32.42 34.06 -2.24
C ALA A 168 31.26 33.70 -3.19
N ASP A 169 30.90 34.66 -4.03
CA ASP A 169 30.06 34.49 -5.22
C ASP A 169 31.00 34.15 -6.38
N LEU A 170 30.84 32.97 -6.99
CA LEU A 170 31.51 32.58 -8.24
C LEU A 170 30.49 31.92 -9.16
N LYS A 171 29.64 32.76 -9.74
CA LYS A 171 29.19 32.57 -11.12
C LYS A 171 30.43 32.65 -12.00
N ASP A 172 30.76 31.55 -12.67
CA ASP A 172 31.49 31.48 -13.95
C ASP A 172 32.04 30.06 -14.12
N LEU A 173 31.19 29.14 -14.58
CA LEU A 173 31.67 27.89 -15.19
C LEU A 173 30.72 27.47 -16.32
N GLU A 174 30.57 28.35 -17.30
CA GLU A 174 30.01 28.02 -18.61
C GLU A 174 31.00 28.49 -19.66
N ALA A 175 31.83 27.56 -20.13
CA ALA A 175 32.60 27.62 -21.37
C ALA A 175 32.96 26.20 -21.82
#